data_AF-A0A3D4TCS1-F1
#
_entry.id   AF-A0A3D4TCS1-F1
#
_cell.length_a   1.000
_cell.length_b   1.000
_cell.length_c   1.000
_cell.angle_alpha   90.00
_cell.angle_beta   90.00
_cell.angle_gamma   90.00
#
_symmetry.space_group_name_H-M   'P 1'
#
loop_
_entity.id
_entity.type
_entity.pdbx_description
1 polymer ?
#
loop_
_entity_poly.entity_id
_entity_poly.type
_entity_poly.pdbx_seq_one_letter_code
_entity_poly.pdbx_strand_id
1 'polypeptide(L)'
;MLVMKKWIALTAIVAATSLQAQVRMPQPSTTQTIAQEFGLGKIELSYSRPNLKGRAAFGDNSLLAPLGQVWRTGANAATTITFTDEVVINQVT
;
A
#
# COMPACT_ATOMS: atom_id res chain seq x y z
N MET A 1 -33.21 43.77 -2.89
CA MET A 1 -33.37 42.30 -3.10
C MET A 1 -32.27 41.67 -3.97
N LEU A 2 -31.81 42.32 -5.05
CA LEU A 2 -30.81 41.75 -5.97
C LEU A 2 -29.40 41.56 -5.35
N VAL A 3 -28.99 42.45 -4.45
CA VAL A 3 -27.66 42.40 -3.81
C VAL A 3 -27.53 41.22 -2.83
N MET A 4 -28.53 40.98 -1.99
CA MET A 4 -28.54 39.83 -1.06
C MET A 4 -28.51 38.48 -1.79
N LYS A 5 -29.16 38.38 -2.96
CA LYS A 5 -29.15 37.15 -3.76
C LYS A 5 -27.79 36.85 -4.39
N LYS A 6 -26.99 37.89 -4.70
CA LYS A 6 -25.60 37.75 -5.19
C LYS A 6 -24.66 37.26 -4.10
N TRP A 7 -24.82 37.73 -2.87
CA TRP A 7 -24.04 37.26 -1.72
C TRP A 7 -24.35 35.80 -1.39
N ILE A 8 -25.63 35.41 -1.39
CA ILE A 8 -26.02 34.00 -1.19
C ILE A 8 -25.44 33.09 -2.28
N ALA A 9 -25.47 33.53 -3.54
CA ALA A 9 -24.87 32.78 -4.65
C ALA A 9 -23.35 32.66 -4.53
N LEU A 10 -22.66 33.71 -4.09
CA LEU A 10 -21.21 33.69 -3.90
C LEU A 10 -20.80 32.73 -2.78
N THR A 11 -21.52 32.73 -1.66
CA THR A 11 -21.27 31.81 -0.54
C THR A 11 -21.49 30.35 -0.94
N ALA A 12 -22.50 30.08 -1.76
CA ALA A 12 -22.78 28.73 -2.26
C ALA A 12 -21.67 28.19 -3.19
N ILE A 13 -21.09 29.05 -4.04
CA ILE A 13 -19.98 28.68 -4.93
C ILE A 13 -18.72 28.35 -4.13
N VAL A 14 -18.40 29.14 -3.11
CA VAL A 14 -17.23 28.87 -2.25
C VAL A 14 -17.41 27.55 -1.49
N ALA A 15 -18.60 27.28 -0.97
CA ALA A 15 -18.90 26.02 -0.27
C ALA A 15 -18.81 24.78 -1.18
N ALA A 16 -19.04 24.90 -2.48
CA ALA A 16 -18.91 23.77 -3.40
C ALA A 16 -17.45 23.33 -3.63
N THR A 17 -16.47 24.20 -3.39
CA THR A 17 -15.05 23.89 -3.62
C THR A 17 -14.41 23.08 -2.48
N SER A 18 -15.07 22.96 -1.33
CA SER A 18 -14.58 22.16 -0.18
C SER A 18 -15.00 20.69 -0.22
N LEU A 19 -15.78 20.28 -1.23
CA LEU A 19 -16.17 18.88 -1.41
C LEU A 19 -15.02 18.08 -2.02
N GLN A 20 -14.18 17.49 -1.18
CA GLN A 20 -13.19 16.51 -1.60
C GLN A 20 -13.81 15.11 -1.65
N ALA A 21 -14.26 14.69 -2.83
CA ALA A 21 -14.74 13.32 -3.09
C ALA A 21 -13.68 12.48 -3.83
N GLN A 22 -12.42 12.53 -3.37
CA GLN A 22 -11.35 11.76 -4.01
C GLN A 22 -11.48 10.27 -3.64
N VAL A 23 -11.77 9.43 -4.64
CA VAL A 23 -11.83 7.98 -4.47
C VAL A 23 -10.42 7.47 -4.18
N ARG A 24 -10.24 6.84 -3.01
CA ARG A 24 -8.99 6.17 -2.66
C ARG A 24 -8.86 4.90 -3.47
N MET A 25 -8.00 4.93 -4.48
CA MET A 25 -7.70 3.75 -5.27
C MET A 25 -6.81 2.79 -4.45
N PRO A 26 -7.11 1.48 -4.46
CA PRO A 26 -6.24 0.50 -3.80
C PRO A 26 -4.87 0.46 -4.48
N GLN A 27 -3.83 0.28 -3.67
CA GLN A 27 -2.46 0.23 -4.16
C GLN A 27 -2.24 -0.97 -5.11
N PRO A 28 -1.45 -0.84 -6.19
CA PRO A 28 -1.25 -1.93 -7.17
C PRO A 28 -0.75 -3.27 -6.58
N SER A 29 0.17 -3.21 -5.63
CA SER A 29 0.65 -4.34 -4.83
C SER A 29 0.01 -4.24 -3.45
N THR A 30 -0.95 -5.12 -3.18
CA THR A 30 -1.74 -5.12 -1.96
C THR A 30 -0.87 -5.48 -0.76
N THR A 31 -0.96 -4.70 0.32
CA THR A 31 -0.29 -4.99 1.58
C THR A 31 -0.97 -6.16 2.28
N GLN A 32 -0.17 -7.09 2.79
CA GLN A 32 -0.62 -8.17 3.66
C GLN A 32 0.14 -8.07 4.99
N THR A 33 -0.63 -8.15 6.07
CA THR A 33 -0.10 -8.24 7.43
C THR A 33 -0.43 -9.61 8.00
N ILE A 34 0.56 -10.27 8.57
CA ILE A 34 0.41 -11.50 9.35
C ILE A 34 0.80 -11.15 10.77
N ALA A 35 -0.12 -11.33 11.71
CA ALA A 35 0.12 -11.14 13.12
C ALA A 35 -0.01 -12.50 13.82
N GLN A 36 0.98 -12.83 14.65
CA GLN A 36 0.96 -14.01 15.49
C GLN A 36 1.27 -13.61 16.92
N GLU A 37 0.35 -13.95 17.82
CA GLU A 37 0.52 -13.77 19.26
C GLU A 37 1.23 -14.99 19.84
N PHE A 38 2.14 -14.76 20.79
CA PHE A 38 2.85 -15.81 21.52
C PHE A 38 3.05 -15.38 22.97
N GLY A 39 2.45 -16.08 23.92
CA GLY A 39 2.48 -15.68 25.33
C GLY A 39 1.89 -14.27 25.52
N LEU A 40 2.75 -13.31 25.90
CA LEU A 40 2.41 -11.88 26.03
C LEU A 40 2.92 -11.02 24.86
N GLY A 41 3.67 -11.62 23.93
CA GLY A 41 4.30 -10.94 22.81
C GLY A 41 3.55 -11.11 21.48
N LYS A 42 3.96 -10.32 20.49
CA LYS A 42 3.41 -10.31 19.14
C LYS A 42 4.52 -10.25 18.09
N ILE A 43 4.41 -11.10 17.08
CA ILE A 43 5.19 -11.01 15.85
C ILE A 43 4.27 -10.45 14.76
N GLU A 44 4.69 -9.37 14.12
CA GLU A 44 3.96 -8.79 12.99
C GLU A 44 4.85 -8.74 11.76
N LEU A 45 4.40 -9.37 10.68
CA LEU A 45 5.03 -9.33 9.37
C LEU A 45 4.13 -8.53 8.43
N SER A 46 4.63 -7.41 7.93
CA SER A 46 3.96 -6.59 6.92
C SER A 46 4.76 -6.60 5.62
N TYR A 47 4.12 -6.99 4.53
CA TYR A 47 4.76 -7.06 3.21
C TYR A 47 3.79 -6.72 2.08
N SER A 48 4.30 -6.12 1.02
CA SER A 48 3.50 -5.87 -0.19
C SER A 48 3.59 -7.05 -1.15
N ARG A 49 2.45 -7.70 -1.42
CA ARG A 49 2.36 -8.79 -2.39
C ARG A 49 2.40 -8.23 -3.81
N PRO A 50 3.40 -8.61 -4.63
CA PRO A 50 3.44 -8.17 -6.00
C PRO A 50 2.40 -8.91 -6.83
N ASN A 51 1.44 -8.18 -7.38
CA ASN A 51 0.35 -8.75 -8.18
C ASN A 51 0.74 -8.80 -9.66
N LEU A 52 0.63 -9.99 -10.26
CA LEU A 52 0.97 -10.21 -11.66
C LEU A 52 -0.02 -9.52 -12.62
N LYS A 53 -1.25 -9.27 -12.18
CA LYS A 53 -2.31 -8.61 -12.97
C LYS A 53 -2.47 -9.22 -14.38
N GLY A 54 -2.45 -10.55 -14.48
CA GLY A 54 -2.58 -11.28 -15.75
C GLY A 54 -1.31 -11.40 -16.59
N ARG A 55 -0.16 -10.89 -16.12
CA ARG A 55 1.13 -11.04 -16.80
C ARG A 55 1.74 -12.42 -16.52
N ALA A 56 2.37 -13.02 -17.52
CA ALA A 56 3.18 -14.22 -17.34
C ALA A 56 4.35 -13.90 -16.40
N ALA A 57 4.48 -14.64 -15.30
CA ALA A 57 5.48 -14.38 -14.27
C ALA A 57 6.85 -14.94 -14.64
N PHE A 58 6.89 -16.16 -15.18
CA PHE A 58 8.10 -16.95 -15.36
C PHE A 58 8.07 -17.65 -16.73
N GLY A 59 9.20 -17.65 -17.45
CA GLY A 59 9.38 -18.27 -18.76
C GLY A 59 10.49 -17.60 -19.58
N ASP A 60 10.97 -18.25 -20.63
CA ASP A 60 12.17 -17.87 -21.42
C ASP A 60 12.09 -16.49 -22.09
N ASN A 61 10.93 -15.82 -22.06
CA ASN A 61 10.72 -14.45 -22.54
C ASN A 61 9.79 -13.63 -21.62
N SER A 62 9.78 -13.91 -20.31
CA SER A 62 9.00 -13.14 -19.33
C SER A 62 9.53 -11.71 -19.23
N LEU A 63 8.67 -10.73 -19.61
CA LEU A 63 8.92 -9.29 -19.41
C LEU A 63 9.08 -8.90 -17.93
N LEU A 64 8.73 -9.80 -17.01
CA LEU A 64 8.75 -9.55 -15.57
C LEU A 64 9.86 -10.28 -14.82
N ALA A 65 10.64 -11.18 -15.41
CA ALA A 65 11.76 -11.79 -14.68
C ALA A 65 12.74 -12.36 -15.70
N PRO A 66 13.71 -11.56 -16.17
CA PRO A 66 14.73 -12.08 -17.07
C PRO A 66 15.53 -13.16 -16.34
N LEU A 67 15.66 -14.34 -16.97
CA LEU A 67 16.51 -15.40 -16.45
C LEU A 67 17.94 -14.88 -16.32
N GLY A 68 18.53 -15.03 -15.14
CA GLY A 68 19.92 -14.63 -14.87
C GLY A 68 20.14 -13.14 -14.58
N GLN A 69 19.10 -12.31 -14.44
CA GLN A 69 19.24 -10.91 -14.04
C GLN A 69 18.58 -10.62 -12.70
N VAL A 70 19.21 -9.73 -11.93
CA VAL A 70 18.62 -9.19 -10.69
C VAL A 70 17.41 -8.34 -11.07
N TRP A 71 16.24 -8.69 -10.53
CA TRP A 71 14.97 -8.06 -10.82
C TRP A 71 14.23 -7.71 -9.51
N ARG A 72 13.45 -6.62 -9.50
CA ARG A 72 12.56 -6.24 -8.39
C ARG A 72 11.12 -6.55 -8.76
N THR A 73 10.45 -7.40 -7.97
CA THR A 73 9.06 -7.85 -8.21
C THR A 73 7.98 -6.76 -8.15
N GLY A 74 8.32 -5.50 -7.90
CA GLY A 74 7.33 -4.41 -7.83
C GLY A 74 6.53 -4.40 -6.51
N ALA A 75 7.14 -4.83 -5.41
CA ALA A 75 6.60 -4.58 -4.08
C ALA A 75 6.50 -3.07 -3.82
N ASN A 76 5.36 -2.65 -3.28
CA ASN A 76 5.05 -1.24 -3.00
C ASN A 76 5.85 -0.70 -1.82
N ALA A 77 5.86 -1.43 -0.71
CA ALA A 77 6.67 -1.15 0.47
C ALA A 77 7.66 -2.30 0.71
N ALA A 78 8.74 -2.00 1.44
CA ALA A 78 9.66 -3.03 1.92
C ALA A 78 8.95 -3.97 2.90
N THR A 79 9.45 -5.20 3.01
CA THR A 79 8.97 -6.14 4.02
C THR A 79 9.50 -5.73 5.39
N THR A 80 8.61 -5.59 6.36
CA THR A 80 8.94 -5.23 7.73
C THR A 80 8.49 -6.34 8.66
N ILE A 81 9.37 -6.76 9.56
CA ILE A 81 9.05 -7.68 10.65
C ILE A 81 9.25 -6.92 11.96
N THR A 82 8.24 -6.95 12.80
CA THR A 82 8.22 -6.28 14.11
C THR A 82 8.02 -7.34 15.19
N PHE A 83 8.83 -7.25 16.23
CA PHE A 83 8.75 -8.08 17.42
C PHE A 83 8.51 -7.18 18.63
N THR A 84 7.65 -7.61 19.55
CA THR A 84 7.46 -6.93 20.84
C THR A 84 8.61 -7.16 21.80
N ASP A 85 9.22 -8.34 21.72
CA ASP A 85 10.28 -8.79 22.61
C ASP A 85 11.57 -9.01 21.83
N GLU A 86 12.69 -9.10 22.55
CA GLU A 86 13.99 -9.41 21.98
C GLU A 86 13.97 -10.80 21.33
N VAL A 87 14.47 -10.88 20.09
CA VAL A 87 14.52 -12.13 19.32
C VAL A 87 15.90 -12.33 18.71
N VAL A 88 16.32 -13.59 18.63
CA VAL A 88 17.54 -13.98 17.94
C VAL A 88 17.17 -14.49 16.54
N ILE A 89 17.69 -13.85 15.50
CA ILE A 89 17.48 -14.23 14.10
C ILE A 89 18.80 -14.77 13.56
N ASN A 90 18.77 -15.97 12.96
CA ASN A 90 19.95 -16.68 12.44
C ASN A 90 21.01 -16.81 13.53
N GLN A 91 20.98 -17.88 14.33
CA GLN A 91 22.06 -18.21 15.27
C GLN A 91 23.39 -18.33 14.51
N VAL A 92 24.09 -17.21 14.33
CA VAL A 92 25.50 -17.19 13.97
C VAL A 92 26.19 -17.44 15.29
N THR A 93 26.64 -18.67 15.47
CA THR A 93 27.68 -18.98 16.44
C THR A 93 28.98 -18.34 15.99
#